data_AF-A0A928QP35-F1
#
_entry.id   AF-A0A928QP35-F1
#
_cell.length_a   1.000
_cell.length_b   1.000
_cell.length_c   1.000
_cell.angle_alpha   90.00
_cell.angle_beta   90.00
_cell.angle_gamma   90.00
#
_symmetry.space_group_name_H-M   'P 1'
#
loop_
_entity.id
_entity.type
_entity.pdbx_description
1 polymer ?
#
loop_
_entity_poly.entity_id
_entity_poly.type
_entity_poly.pdbx_seq_one_letter_code
_entity_poly.pdbx_strand_id
1 'polypeptide(L)'
;METLIELYDDRAIENILAPDMFRPKRIIYLCPGEIAQDRNRQEKLKAFFQRRGWDPELIFTEASLFKADRILRQLLTLGEKYADCAVDVTGGSDAALFAAGMFSQQTGAPAFTYSRKRNRFYDISGAAFADDLECTLSYSVEEFFLMAGGTLLPGRVDNAVLAKYLDDFDPFFSCFLRFRRDWTDIISYIQKVSPSEYGQKPPLSIQGKYTVKGDHGSRNSANEAALKELARIGFIEELSIVRGESVAFRFRDANIRAWLRDVGSVLELYTYKACIDAGIFHDVISSAVVRWDDTVGHGSVSNELDVMAARGVVPLFISCKATDIKTESLNELAILRDRFGGKGAKAAIVTTEPCNAAARHRAAQLDIAVIDLEELRDDQLVQRLTVIMKAQA
;
A
#
# COMPACT_ATOMS: atom_id res chain seq x y z
N MET A 1 -16.62 19.88 21.56
CA MET A 1 -16.82 20.51 20.24
C MET A 1 -17.87 19.72 19.49
N GLU A 2 -18.87 20.35 18.86
CA GLU A 2 -19.81 19.65 17.97
C GLU A 2 -19.51 19.86 16.48
N THR A 3 -18.85 20.96 16.12
CA THR A 3 -18.47 21.32 14.74
C THR A 3 -16.95 21.42 14.59
N LEU A 4 -16.36 20.67 13.66
CA LEU A 4 -14.96 20.83 13.28
C LEU A 4 -14.87 21.54 11.92
N ILE A 5 -14.10 22.62 11.85
CA ILE A 5 -13.70 23.23 10.58
C ILE A 5 -12.37 22.59 10.18
N GLU A 6 -12.39 21.90 9.05
CA GLU A 6 -11.26 21.17 8.49
C GLU A 6 -10.68 21.96 7.31
N LEU A 7 -9.42 22.39 7.43
CA LEU A 7 -8.72 23.05 6.33
C LEU A 7 -8.27 21.98 5.32
N TYR A 8 -9.01 21.87 4.22
CA TYR A 8 -8.80 20.80 3.25
C TYR A 8 -7.40 20.83 2.65
N ASP A 9 -6.79 19.66 2.57
CA ASP A 9 -5.47 19.39 2.02
C ASP A 9 -5.55 18.39 0.86
N ASP A 10 -4.61 18.47 -0.08
CA ASP A 10 -4.50 17.47 -1.15
C ASP A 10 -4.18 16.06 -0.62
N ARG A 11 -3.60 15.99 0.59
CA ARG A 11 -3.30 14.75 1.30
C ARG A 11 -4.53 14.24 2.05
N ALA A 12 -5.10 13.15 1.56
CA ALA A 12 -6.32 12.55 2.08
C ALA A 12 -6.32 12.31 3.61
N ILE A 13 -5.20 11.83 4.16
CA ILE A 13 -5.11 11.50 5.58
C ILE A 13 -5.27 12.72 6.50
N GLU A 14 -4.78 13.89 6.07
CA GLU A 14 -4.87 15.12 6.88
C GLU A 14 -6.35 15.52 7.05
N ASN A 15 -7.17 15.32 6.01
CA ASN A 15 -8.61 15.62 6.00
C ASN A 15 -9.49 14.68 6.84
N ILE A 16 -8.88 13.65 7.44
CA ILE A 16 -9.58 12.52 8.06
C ILE A 16 -9.17 12.33 9.52
N LEU A 17 -7.90 12.55 9.84
CA LEU A 17 -7.33 12.27 11.16
C LEU A 17 -8.05 12.99 12.30
N ALA A 18 -8.15 14.32 12.25
CA ALA A 18 -8.82 15.07 13.29
C ALA A 18 -10.33 14.76 13.34
N PRO A 19 -11.06 14.72 12.21
CA PRO A 19 -12.45 14.28 12.22
C PRO A 19 -12.67 12.92 12.89
N ASP A 20 -11.89 11.88 12.55
CA ASP A 20 -12.06 10.53 13.11
C ASP A 20 -11.60 10.43 14.58
N MET A 21 -10.63 11.25 15.00
CA MET A 21 -10.16 11.30 16.39
C MET A 21 -11.20 11.94 17.31
N PHE A 22 -11.76 13.09 16.90
CA PHE A 22 -12.63 13.89 17.77
C PHE A 22 -14.12 13.63 17.56
N ARG A 23 -14.50 12.96 16.47
CA ARG A 23 -15.88 12.56 16.13
C ARG A 23 -16.92 13.68 16.34
N PRO A 24 -16.73 14.88 15.74
CA PRO A 24 -17.71 15.96 15.82
C PRO A 24 -19.03 15.56 15.17
N LYS A 25 -20.15 16.19 15.55
CA LYS A 25 -21.43 15.98 14.84
C LYS A 25 -21.36 16.47 13.39
N ARG A 26 -20.56 17.50 13.14
CA ARG A 26 -20.44 18.18 11.85
C ARG A 26 -18.99 18.42 11.49
N ILE A 27 -18.66 18.20 10.21
CA ILE A 27 -17.36 18.53 9.63
C ILE A 27 -17.60 19.53 8.51
N ILE A 28 -16.92 20.67 8.58
CA ILE A 28 -16.97 21.72 7.56
C ILE A 28 -15.62 21.75 6.85
N TYR A 29 -15.58 21.20 5.64
CA TYR A 29 -14.40 21.26 4.79
C TYR A 29 -14.32 22.62 4.11
N LEU A 30 -13.29 23.40 4.46
CA LEU A 30 -12.94 24.60 3.73
C LEU A 30 -11.99 24.22 2.58
N CYS A 31 -12.49 24.21 1.35
CA CYS A 31 -11.83 23.53 0.23
C CYS A 31 -11.92 24.30 -1.10
N PRO A 32 -11.11 23.95 -2.11
CA PRO A 32 -11.26 24.47 -3.47
C PRO A 32 -12.63 24.16 -4.09
N GLY A 33 -13.04 24.96 -5.06
CA GLY A 33 -14.31 24.74 -5.79
C GLY A 33 -14.40 23.38 -6.46
N GLU A 34 -13.28 22.83 -6.95
CA GLU A 34 -13.25 21.49 -7.55
C GLU A 34 -13.67 20.42 -6.55
N ILE A 35 -13.21 20.51 -5.30
CA ILE A 35 -13.56 19.58 -4.23
C ILE A 35 -15.00 19.79 -3.75
N ALA A 36 -15.43 21.04 -3.63
CA ALA A 36 -16.79 21.38 -3.24
C ALA A 36 -17.85 20.91 -4.27
N GLN A 37 -17.45 20.70 -5.53
CA GLN A 37 -18.33 20.26 -6.61
C GLN A 37 -18.20 18.76 -6.94
N ASP A 38 -17.13 18.10 -6.50
CA ASP A 38 -16.87 16.67 -6.75
C ASP A 38 -17.71 15.77 -5.83
N ARG A 39 -18.91 15.41 -6.29
CA ARG A 39 -19.84 14.54 -5.56
C ARG A 39 -19.26 13.16 -5.23
N ASN A 40 -18.47 12.59 -6.14
CA ASN A 40 -17.91 11.26 -5.94
C ASN A 40 -16.88 11.28 -4.79
N ARG A 41 -16.00 12.27 -4.76
CA ARG A 41 -15.06 12.43 -3.65
C ARG A 41 -15.78 12.66 -2.32
N GLN A 42 -16.85 13.46 -2.31
CA GLN A 42 -17.68 13.68 -1.12
C GLN A 42 -18.35 12.39 -0.64
N GLU A 43 -18.87 11.57 -1.56
CA GLU A 43 -19.45 10.25 -1.26
C GLU A 43 -18.39 9.28 -0.71
N LYS A 44 -17.16 9.27 -1.25
CA LYS A 44 -16.06 8.44 -0.74
C LYS A 44 -15.62 8.85 0.66
N LEU A 45 -15.53 10.16 0.96
CA LEU A 45 -15.28 10.65 2.32
C LEU A 45 -16.39 10.24 3.29
N LYS A 46 -17.66 10.32 2.86
CA LYS A 46 -18.79 9.83 3.66
C LYS A 46 -18.71 8.32 3.90
N ALA A 47 -18.43 7.54 2.86
CA ALA A 47 -18.26 6.10 2.94
C ALA A 47 -17.12 5.71 3.88
N PHE A 48 -16.04 6.51 3.91
CA PHE A 48 -14.96 6.34 4.88
C PHE A 48 -15.48 6.41 6.32
N PHE A 49 -16.15 7.50 6.72
CA PHE A 49 -16.64 7.63 8.11
C PHE A 49 -17.67 6.55 8.47
N GLN A 50 -18.57 6.22 7.55
CA GLN A 50 -19.53 5.13 7.75
C GLN A 50 -18.85 3.80 8.01
N ARG A 51 -17.77 3.52 7.29
CA ARG A 51 -16.92 2.34 7.52
C ARG A 51 -16.25 2.36 8.90
N ARG A 52 -15.86 3.55 9.38
CA ARG A 52 -15.37 3.78 10.76
C ARG A 52 -16.46 3.66 11.83
N GLY A 53 -17.71 3.42 11.43
CA GLY A 53 -18.84 3.15 12.32
C GLY A 53 -19.57 4.41 12.81
N TRP A 54 -19.46 5.53 12.09
CA TRP A 54 -20.17 6.78 12.45
C TRP A 54 -20.51 7.63 11.21
N ASP A 55 -21.50 8.52 11.31
CA ASP A 55 -22.06 9.26 10.16
C ASP A 55 -22.17 10.76 10.49
N PRO A 56 -21.10 11.56 10.31
CA PRO A 56 -21.12 13.00 10.53
C PRO A 56 -21.88 13.76 9.43
N GLU A 57 -22.39 14.95 9.76
CA GLU A 57 -22.84 15.91 8.76
C GLU A 57 -21.62 16.52 8.04
N LEU A 58 -21.48 16.25 6.74
CA LEU A 58 -20.41 16.81 5.91
C LEU A 58 -20.90 18.06 5.19
N ILE A 59 -20.21 19.18 5.36
CA ILE A 59 -20.47 20.43 4.66
C ILE A 59 -19.20 20.86 3.93
N PHE A 60 -19.31 21.12 2.62
CA PHE A 60 -18.21 21.58 1.79
C PHE A 60 -18.39 23.06 1.46
N THR A 61 -17.46 23.90 1.92
CA THR A 61 -17.46 25.35 1.69
C THR A 61 -16.33 25.71 0.76
N GLU A 62 -16.69 26.23 -0.42
CA GLU A 62 -15.71 26.71 -1.40
C GLU A 62 -14.96 27.92 -0.87
N ALA A 63 -13.63 27.88 -0.91
CA ALA A 63 -12.74 28.95 -0.52
C ALA A 63 -11.62 29.18 -1.53
N SER A 64 -11.21 30.44 -1.67
CA SER A 64 -10.03 30.78 -2.46
C SER A 64 -8.77 30.52 -1.65
N LEU A 65 -8.00 29.48 -2.01
CA LEU A 65 -6.79 29.07 -1.31
C LEU A 65 -5.66 30.11 -1.25
N PHE A 66 -5.79 31.22 -1.99
CA PHE A 66 -4.73 32.23 -2.16
C PHE A 66 -5.03 33.58 -1.49
N LYS A 67 -6.22 33.76 -0.92
CA LYS A 67 -6.67 35.07 -0.40
C LYS A 67 -7.09 34.96 1.06
N ALA A 68 -6.12 35.15 1.96
CA ALA A 68 -6.33 35.05 3.40
C ALA A 68 -7.46 35.96 3.92
N ASP A 69 -7.63 37.16 3.35
CA ASP A 69 -8.72 38.08 3.73
C ASP A 69 -10.13 37.54 3.41
N ARG A 70 -10.25 36.76 2.33
CA ARG A 70 -11.50 36.11 1.95
C ARG A 70 -11.76 34.88 2.81
N ILE A 71 -10.72 34.07 3.04
CA ILE A 71 -10.78 32.90 3.91
C ILE A 71 -11.17 33.33 5.33
N LEU A 72 -10.54 34.36 5.88
CA LEU A 72 -10.85 34.89 7.21
C LEU A 72 -12.32 35.34 7.31
N ARG A 73 -12.83 36.06 6.31
CA ARG A 73 -14.24 36.48 6.29
C ARG A 73 -15.19 35.27 6.30
N GLN A 74 -14.87 34.23 5.54
CA GLN A 74 -15.65 32.99 5.55
C GLN A 74 -15.58 32.28 6.91
N LEU A 75 -14.39 32.16 7.51
CA LEU A 75 -14.22 31.59 8.84
C LEU A 75 -15.00 32.37 9.90
N LEU A 76 -15.01 33.71 9.85
CA LEU A 76 -15.80 34.55 10.75
C LEU A 76 -17.30 34.27 10.61
N THR A 77 -17.82 34.21 9.37
CA THR A 77 -19.23 33.86 9.12
C THR A 77 -19.57 32.44 9.61
N LEU A 78 -18.66 31.48 9.43
CA LEU A 78 -18.83 30.12 9.94
C LEU A 78 -18.81 30.10 11.48
N GLY A 79 -17.92 30.84 12.13
CA GLY A 79 -17.84 30.96 13.58
C GLY A 79 -19.06 31.63 14.21
N GLU A 80 -19.64 32.64 13.54
CA GLU A 80 -20.92 33.23 13.95
C GLU A 80 -22.07 32.22 13.87
N LYS A 81 -22.09 31.38 12.83
CA LYS A 81 -23.11 30.35 12.62
C LYS A 81 -22.94 29.15 13.56
N TYR A 82 -21.70 28.77 13.85
CA TYR A 82 -21.33 27.59 14.62
C TYR A 82 -20.36 28.01 15.75
N ALA A 83 -20.93 28.60 16.80
CA ALA A 83 -20.16 29.11 17.94
C ALA A 83 -19.39 28.02 18.73
N ASP A 84 -19.75 26.74 18.53
CA ASP A 84 -19.11 25.59 19.16
C ASP A 84 -17.92 25.03 18.35
N CYS A 85 -17.50 25.71 17.28
CA CYS A 85 -16.49 25.21 16.36
C CYS A 85 -15.07 25.21 16.93
N ALA A 86 -14.26 24.25 16.48
CA ALA A 86 -12.80 24.38 16.48
C ALA A 86 -12.26 24.22 15.06
N VAL A 87 -11.01 24.60 14.86
CA VAL A 87 -10.32 24.53 13.56
C VAL A 87 -9.14 23.56 13.63
N ASP A 88 -9.13 22.57 12.75
CA ASP A 88 -7.91 21.78 12.50
C ASP A 88 -7.02 22.52 11.49
N VAL A 89 -5.80 22.83 11.93
CA VAL A 89 -4.76 23.49 11.13
C VAL A 89 -3.61 22.53 10.79
N THR A 90 -3.86 21.22 10.78
CA THR A 90 -2.92 20.19 10.32
C THR A 90 -2.65 20.31 8.81
N GLY A 91 -3.70 20.56 8.03
CA GLY A 91 -3.67 20.73 6.59
C GLY A 91 -3.90 22.17 6.13
N GLY A 92 -4.12 22.32 4.81
CA GLY A 92 -4.49 23.60 4.20
C GLY A 92 -3.30 24.40 3.64
N SER A 93 -3.62 25.43 2.87
CA SER A 93 -2.61 26.35 2.31
C SER A 93 -2.07 27.31 3.36
N ASP A 94 -0.89 27.90 3.13
CA ASP A 94 -0.31 28.92 4.00
C ASP A 94 -1.29 30.08 4.27
N ALA A 95 -2.08 30.48 3.27
CA ALA A 95 -3.10 31.52 3.41
C ALA A 95 -4.27 31.07 4.30
N ALA A 96 -4.66 29.80 4.24
CA ALA A 96 -5.69 29.23 5.09
C ALA A 96 -5.22 29.12 6.55
N LEU A 97 -3.98 28.66 6.75
CA LEU A 97 -3.35 28.59 8.07
C LEU A 97 -3.24 29.99 8.72
N PHE A 98 -2.79 30.98 7.96
CA PHE A 98 -2.70 32.37 8.43
C PHE A 98 -4.08 32.93 8.81
N ALA A 99 -5.09 32.71 7.97
CA ALA A 99 -6.46 33.14 8.24
C ALA A 99 -7.08 32.42 9.45
N ALA A 100 -6.83 31.12 9.63
CA ALA A 100 -7.26 30.36 10.79
C ALA A 100 -6.65 30.87 12.10
N GLY A 101 -5.36 31.23 12.07
CA GLY A 101 -4.70 31.89 13.21
C GLY A 101 -5.35 33.23 13.56
N MET A 102 -5.62 34.08 12.56
CA MET A 102 -6.33 35.36 12.78
C MET A 102 -7.75 35.14 13.30
N PHE A 103 -8.47 34.16 12.76
CA PHE A 103 -9.82 33.80 13.19
C PHE A 103 -9.83 33.39 14.66
N SER A 104 -8.97 32.43 15.05
CA SER A 104 -8.84 31.98 16.44
C SER A 104 -8.49 33.12 17.39
N GLN A 105 -7.57 34.01 17.00
CA GLN A 105 -7.22 35.18 17.80
C GLN A 105 -8.41 36.14 18.01
N GLN A 106 -9.22 36.37 16.96
CA GLN A 106 -10.33 37.34 17.00
C GLN A 106 -11.56 36.82 17.74
N THR A 107 -11.85 35.53 17.63
CA THR A 107 -13.10 34.93 18.15
C THR A 107 -12.88 34.12 19.42
N GLY A 108 -11.65 33.72 19.72
CA GLY A 108 -11.33 32.75 20.76
C GLY A 108 -11.68 31.31 20.37
N ALA A 109 -12.04 31.05 19.10
CA ALA A 109 -12.32 29.70 18.62
C ALA A 109 -11.07 28.81 18.76
N PRO A 110 -11.19 27.59 19.32
CA PRO A 110 -10.06 26.70 19.47
C PRO A 110 -9.40 26.32 18.14
N ALA A 111 -8.08 26.25 18.11
CA ALA A 111 -7.30 25.77 16.98
C ALA A 111 -6.24 24.77 17.44
N PHE A 112 -6.06 23.68 16.70
CA PHE A 112 -5.12 22.62 17.04
C PHE A 112 -4.49 22.01 15.79
N THR A 113 -3.43 21.22 15.97
CA THR A 113 -2.72 20.56 14.87
C THR A 113 -2.29 19.15 15.25
N TYR A 114 -2.02 18.30 14.27
CA TYR A 114 -1.46 16.97 14.45
C TYR A 114 0.02 16.90 14.04
N SER A 115 0.88 16.46 14.96
CA SER A 115 2.27 16.14 14.69
C SER A 115 2.44 14.66 14.36
N ARG A 116 2.61 14.36 13.07
CA ARG A 116 2.96 13.01 12.59
C ARG A 116 4.23 12.44 13.21
N LYS A 117 5.23 13.30 13.41
CA LYS A 117 6.50 12.91 14.01
C LYS A 117 6.29 12.45 15.45
N ARG A 118 5.40 13.10 16.21
CA ARG A 118 5.16 12.71 17.59
C ARG A 118 4.00 11.72 17.76
N ASN A 119 3.20 11.53 16.72
CA ASN A 119 1.90 10.85 16.78
C ASN A 119 0.97 11.49 17.83
N ARG A 120 0.97 12.82 17.91
CA ARG A 120 0.19 13.57 18.91
C ARG A 120 -0.44 14.82 18.31
N PHE A 121 -1.63 15.16 18.78
CA PHE A 121 -2.25 16.45 18.58
C PHE A 121 -1.67 17.47 19.57
N TYR A 122 -1.73 18.74 19.21
CA TYR A 122 -1.22 19.86 20.01
C TYR A 122 -2.18 21.03 19.96
N ASP A 123 -2.33 21.70 21.09
CA ASP A 123 -3.01 22.98 21.16
C ASP A 123 -2.18 24.06 20.47
N ILE A 124 -2.82 24.80 19.57
CA ILE A 124 -2.25 26.01 18.98
C ILE A 124 -2.84 27.25 19.66
N SER A 125 -4.14 27.22 19.97
CA SER A 125 -4.85 28.30 20.64
C SER A 125 -6.17 27.78 21.22
N GLY A 126 -6.31 27.78 22.54
CA GLY A 126 -7.60 27.52 23.23
C GLY A 126 -8.15 26.09 23.06
N ALA A 127 -7.36 25.15 22.55
CA ALA A 127 -7.73 23.77 22.27
C ALA A 127 -7.12 22.78 23.26
N ALA A 128 -7.28 23.04 24.56
CA ALA A 128 -6.75 22.18 25.63
C ALA A 128 -7.17 20.70 25.54
N PHE A 129 -8.28 20.40 24.84
CA PHE A 129 -8.73 19.03 24.58
C PHE A 129 -7.80 18.25 23.63
N ALA A 130 -6.96 18.95 22.85
CA ALA A 130 -6.04 18.38 21.89
C ALA A 130 -4.58 18.45 22.36
N ASP A 131 -4.28 19.16 23.45
CA ASP A 131 -2.89 19.38 23.87
C ASP A 131 -2.20 18.08 24.31
N ASP A 132 -1.05 17.82 23.68
CA ASP A 132 -0.27 16.60 23.81
C ASP A 132 -1.14 15.32 23.77
N LEU A 133 -2.22 15.29 22.99
CA LEU A 133 -3.11 14.14 22.90
C LEU A 133 -2.55 13.10 21.94
N GLU A 134 -2.29 11.88 22.41
CA GLU A 134 -1.83 10.79 21.55
C GLU A 134 -2.89 10.38 20.53
N CYS A 135 -2.49 10.21 19.27
CA CYS A 135 -3.35 9.64 18.24
C CYS A 135 -3.43 8.11 18.43
N THR A 136 -4.59 7.62 18.83
CA THR A 136 -4.85 6.18 19.05
C THR A 136 -5.48 5.50 17.84
N LEU A 137 -5.58 6.21 16.70
CA LEU A 137 -6.21 5.68 15.50
C LEU A 137 -5.27 4.72 14.76
N SER A 138 -5.89 3.77 14.08
CA SER A 138 -5.23 2.88 13.12
C SER A 138 -6.12 2.70 11.91
N TYR A 139 -5.50 2.70 10.73
CA TYR A 139 -6.21 2.52 9.46
C TYR A 139 -5.76 1.26 8.74
N SER A 140 -6.72 0.48 8.23
CA SER A 140 -6.42 -0.65 7.35
C SER A 140 -5.89 -0.15 5.99
N VAL A 141 -5.25 -1.05 5.24
CA VAL A 141 -4.81 -0.78 3.87
C VAL A 141 -5.97 -0.34 2.98
N GLU A 142 -7.13 -0.98 3.12
CA GLU A 142 -8.34 -0.60 2.40
C GLU A 142 -8.84 0.81 2.76
N GLU A 143 -8.74 1.19 4.05
CA GLU A 143 -9.11 2.53 4.51
C GLU A 143 -8.19 3.62 3.94
N PHE A 144 -6.88 3.36 3.78
CA PHE A 144 -5.97 4.27 3.08
C PHE A 144 -6.37 4.51 1.62
N PHE A 145 -6.76 3.45 0.91
CA PHE A 145 -7.26 3.61 -0.45
C PHE A 145 -8.58 4.39 -0.48
N LEU A 146 -9.52 4.05 0.40
CA LEU A 146 -10.83 4.69 0.47
C LEU A 146 -10.74 6.19 0.74
N MET A 147 -9.93 6.62 1.73
CA MET A 147 -9.75 8.05 2.03
C MET A 147 -9.13 8.82 0.87
N ALA A 148 -8.23 8.19 0.11
CA ALA A 148 -7.59 8.77 -1.06
C ALA A 148 -8.48 8.73 -2.33
N GLY A 149 -9.71 8.23 -2.20
CA GLY A 149 -10.67 8.13 -3.30
C GLY A 149 -10.48 6.92 -4.21
N GLY A 150 -9.64 5.96 -3.82
CA GLY A 150 -9.42 4.69 -4.52
C GLY A 150 -10.32 3.58 -4.00
N THR A 151 -10.47 2.53 -4.81
CA THR A 151 -11.14 1.29 -4.43
C THR A 151 -10.15 0.15 -4.50
N LEU A 152 -9.94 -0.54 -3.38
CA LEU A 152 -9.19 -1.79 -3.35
C LEU A 152 -10.03 -2.87 -4.03
N LEU A 153 -9.45 -3.49 -5.06
CA LEU A 153 -10.04 -4.63 -5.77
C LEU A 153 -9.48 -5.93 -5.18
N PRO A 154 -10.19 -7.06 -5.37
CA PRO A 154 -9.63 -8.36 -5.03
C PRO A 154 -8.27 -8.56 -5.72
N GLY A 155 -7.23 -8.82 -4.94
CA GLY A 155 -5.91 -9.17 -5.43
C GLY A 155 -5.85 -10.57 -6.03
N ARG A 156 -4.65 -11.02 -6.42
CA ARG A 156 -4.44 -12.37 -6.98
C ARG A 156 -4.80 -13.49 -6.00
N VAL A 157 -4.62 -13.25 -4.70
CA VAL A 157 -4.92 -14.21 -3.63
C VAL A 157 -5.52 -13.46 -2.45
N ASP A 158 -6.59 -14.01 -1.86
CA ASP A 158 -7.16 -13.52 -0.60
C ASP A 158 -6.16 -13.74 0.54
N ASN A 159 -5.87 -12.72 1.35
CA ASN A 159 -4.99 -12.81 2.51
C ASN A 159 -5.42 -13.91 3.50
N ALA A 160 -6.73 -14.17 3.63
CA ALA A 160 -7.24 -15.24 4.48
C ALA A 160 -6.79 -16.63 4.01
N VAL A 161 -6.50 -16.77 2.71
CA VAL A 161 -5.91 -17.98 2.13
C VAL A 161 -4.42 -18.02 2.44
N LEU A 162 -3.69 -16.91 2.28
CA LEU A 162 -2.23 -16.82 2.50
C LEU A 162 -1.80 -17.22 3.91
N ALA A 163 -2.61 -16.91 4.93
CA ALA A 163 -2.33 -17.31 6.31
C ALA A 163 -2.11 -18.83 6.49
N LYS A 164 -2.69 -19.66 5.62
CA LYS A 164 -2.56 -21.12 5.64
C LYS A 164 -1.23 -21.62 5.05
N TYR A 165 -0.48 -20.75 4.38
CA TYR A 165 0.75 -21.06 3.65
C TYR A 165 1.98 -20.39 4.27
N LEU A 166 1.87 -19.76 5.44
CA LEU A 166 3.00 -19.06 6.07
C LEU A 166 4.23 -19.97 6.23
N ASP A 167 4.03 -21.21 6.66
CA ASP A 167 5.12 -22.19 6.82
C ASP A 167 5.76 -22.62 5.48
N ASP A 168 5.08 -22.38 4.36
CA ASP A 168 5.58 -22.72 3.02
C ASP A 168 6.50 -21.64 2.42
N PHE A 169 6.40 -20.39 2.89
CA PHE A 169 7.06 -19.27 2.23
C PHE A 169 8.58 -19.24 2.46
N ASP A 170 9.10 -19.58 3.65
CA ASP A 170 10.55 -19.62 3.88
C ASP A 170 11.24 -20.75 3.10
N PRO A 171 10.71 -22.00 3.08
CA PRO A 171 11.26 -23.06 2.24
C PRO A 171 11.19 -22.72 0.75
N PHE A 172 10.11 -22.06 0.31
CA PHE A 172 9.95 -21.63 -1.07
C PHE A 172 10.97 -20.56 -1.47
N PHE A 173 11.17 -19.55 -0.63
CA PHE A 173 12.18 -18.52 -0.85
C PHE A 173 13.60 -19.09 -0.83
N SER A 174 13.88 -20.02 0.08
CA SER A 174 15.17 -20.74 0.13
C SER A 174 15.42 -21.54 -1.16
N CYS A 175 14.39 -22.23 -1.67
CA CYS A 175 14.45 -22.92 -2.96
C CYS A 175 14.72 -21.94 -4.10
N PHE A 176 14.02 -20.81 -4.13
CA PHE A 176 14.25 -19.76 -5.11
C PHE A 176 15.70 -19.24 -5.07
N LEU A 177 16.23 -18.89 -3.89
CA LEU A 177 17.59 -18.39 -3.76
C LEU A 177 18.65 -19.39 -4.26
N ARG A 178 18.41 -20.69 -4.03
CA ARG A 178 19.29 -21.76 -4.51
C ARG A 178 19.35 -21.83 -6.04
N PHE A 179 18.22 -21.61 -6.70
CA PHE A 179 18.10 -21.70 -8.17
C PHE A 179 17.93 -20.33 -8.85
N ARG A 180 18.28 -19.24 -8.16
CA ARG A 180 17.96 -17.86 -8.54
C ARG A 180 18.32 -17.51 -9.99
N ARG A 181 19.49 -17.98 -10.45
CA ARG A 181 20.01 -17.70 -11.79
C ARG A 181 19.21 -18.39 -12.91
N ASP A 182 18.64 -19.55 -12.61
CA ASP A 182 17.87 -20.36 -13.56
C ASP A 182 16.36 -20.22 -13.33
N TRP A 183 15.93 -19.40 -12.36
CA TRP A 183 14.54 -19.37 -11.90
C TRP A 183 13.56 -19.00 -13.00
N THR A 184 13.89 -18.00 -13.82
CA THR A 184 13.07 -17.60 -14.97
C THR A 184 12.89 -18.77 -15.95
N ASP A 185 13.94 -19.55 -16.19
CA ASP A 185 13.87 -20.72 -17.07
C ASP A 185 13.06 -21.85 -16.43
N ILE A 186 13.18 -22.06 -15.11
CA ILE A 186 12.40 -23.04 -14.35
C ILE A 186 10.91 -22.71 -14.43
N ILE A 187 10.54 -21.46 -14.11
CA ILE A 187 9.14 -21.01 -14.18
C ILE A 187 8.63 -21.06 -15.61
N SER A 188 9.42 -20.64 -16.60
CA SER A 188 9.04 -20.73 -18.03
C SER A 188 8.82 -22.18 -18.46
N TYR A 189 9.66 -23.12 -17.99
CA TYR A 189 9.48 -24.55 -18.25
C TYR A 189 8.14 -25.04 -17.66
N ILE A 190 7.90 -24.77 -16.37
CA ILE A 190 6.65 -25.13 -15.68
C ILE A 190 5.45 -24.50 -16.42
N GLN A 191 5.59 -23.26 -16.90
CA GLN A 191 4.55 -22.58 -17.62
C GLN A 191 4.11 -23.32 -18.89
N LYS A 192 5.09 -23.85 -19.65
CA LYS A 192 4.87 -24.57 -20.91
C LYS A 192 4.30 -25.98 -20.72
N VAL A 193 4.73 -26.70 -19.68
CA VAL A 193 4.20 -28.05 -19.40
C VAL A 193 2.85 -28.03 -18.66
N SER A 194 2.45 -26.89 -18.13
CA SER A 194 1.20 -26.70 -17.39
C SER A 194 0.29 -25.64 -18.05
N PRO A 195 -0.11 -25.72 -19.32
CA PRO A 195 -0.88 -24.67 -19.97
C PRO A 195 -2.16 -24.29 -19.18
N SER A 196 -2.58 -23.03 -19.31
CA SER A 196 -3.85 -22.54 -18.74
C SER A 196 -4.72 -22.08 -19.90
N GLU A 197 -5.86 -22.72 -20.11
CA GLU A 197 -6.85 -22.31 -21.11
C GLU A 197 -7.89 -21.39 -20.49
N TYR A 198 -8.28 -20.35 -21.23
CA TYR A 198 -9.26 -19.37 -20.75
C TYR A 198 -10.61 -20.04 -20.48
N GLY A 199 -11.20 -19.79 -19.31
CA GLY A 199 -12.50 -20.34 -18.90
C GLY A 199 -12.47 -21.77 -18.37
N GLN A 200 -11.31 -22.44 -18.33
CA GLN A 200 -11.18 -23.78 -17.75
C GLN A 200 -10.45 -23.76 -16.41
N LYS A 201 -10.85 -24.64 -15.49
CA LYS A 201 -10.07 -24.91 -14.29
C LYS A 201 -8.83 -25.71 -14.70
N PRO A 202 -7.62 -25.17 -14.58
CA PRO A 202 -6.45 -25.85 -15.06
C PRO A 202 -6.16 -27.12 -14.23
N PRO A 203 -5.62 -28.17 -14.85
CA PRO A 203 -5.29 -29.40 -14.14
C PRO A 203 -4.12 -29.18 -13.16
N LEU A 204 -4.16 -29.91 -12.05
CA LEU A 204 -3.06 -29.96 -11.07
C LEU A 204 -2.00 -31.01 -11.44
N SER A 205 -2.41 -32.11 -12.09
CA SER A 205 -1.47 -33.11 -12.62
C SER A 205 -1.03 -32.73 -14.02
N ILE A 206 0.27 -32.74 -14.26
CA ILE A 206 0.86 -32.43 -15.56
C ILE A 206 1.73 -33.59 -16.04
N GLN A 207 1.76 -33.76 -17.36
CA GLN A 207 2.69 -34.64 -18.05
C GLN A 207 3.20 -33.90 -19.29
N GLY A 208 4.49 -33.66 -19.35
CA GLY A 208 5.14 -32.87 -20.39
C GLY A 208 6.43 -33.50 -20.89
N LYS A 209 6.97 -32.94 -21.98
CA LYS A 209 8.28 -33.34 -22.49
C LYS A 209 9.39 -32.85 -21.55
N TYR A 210 10.49 -33.61 -21.49
CA TYR A 210 11.68 -33.19 -20.75
C TYR A 210 12.27 -31.88 -21.28
N THR A 211 12.19 -31.65 -22.60
CA THR A 211 12.58 -30.39 -23.24
C THR A 211 11.40 -29.77 -23.97
N VAL A 212 11.13 -28.50 -23.70
CA VAL A 212 10.10 -27.69 -24.35
C VAL A 212 10.73 -26.60 -25.22
N LYS A 213 9.94 -26.02 -26.13
CA LYS A 213 10.35 -24.88 -26.92
C LYS A 213 10.35 -23.63 -26.03
N GLY A 214 11.52 -23.02 -25.86
CA GLY A 214 11.71 -21.74 -25.20
C GLY A 214 11.47 -20.56 -26.14
N ASP A 215 11.80 -19.36 -25.67
CA ASP A 215 11.62 -18.14 -26.45
C ASP A 215 12.61 -18.06 -27.61
N HIS A 216 12.18 -17.41 -28.69
CA HIS A 216 12.96 -17.24 -29.93
C HIS A 216 13.50 -18.56 -30.54
N GLY A 217 12.85 -19.70 -30.27
CA GLY A 217 13.25 -21.00 -30.82
C GLY A 217 14.35 -21.72 -30.02
N SER A 218 14.73 -21.18 -28.87
CA SER A 218 15.61 -21.88 -27.91
C SER A 218 14.94 -23.15 -27.35
N ARG A 219 15.74 -24.01 -26.71
CA ARG A 219 15.27 -25.22 -26.03
C ARG A 219 15.42 -25.03 -24.53
N ASN A 220 14.33 -25.18 -23.79
CA ASN A 220 14.33 -25.12 -22.32
C ASN A 220 14.08 -26.54 -21.77
N SER A 221 15.04 -27.07 -21.03
CA SER A 221 14.96 -28.42 -20.46
C SER A 221 14.64 -28.38 -18.98
N ALA A 222 13.94 -29.40 -18.49
CA ALA A 222 13.61 -29.53 -17.08
C ALA A 222 14.85 -29.40 -16.19
N ASN A 223 14.81 -28.49 -15.22
CA ASN A 223 15.81 -28.42 -14.16
C ASN A 223 15.47 -29.48 -13.10
N GLU A 224 16.04 -30.69 -13.23
CA GLU A 224 15.73 -31.79 -12.34
C GLU A 224 16.00 -31.47 -10.86
N ALA A 225 17.06 -30.72 -10.58
CA ALA A 225 17.42 -30.36 -9.21
C ALA A 225 16.37 -29.45 -8.59
N ALA A 226 15.87 -28.45 -9.33
CA ALA A 226 14.80 -27.58 -8.89
C ALA A 226 13.49 -28.33 -8.69
N LEU A 227 13.10 -29.21 -9.63
CA LEU A 227 11.88 -30.02 -9.50
C LEU A 227 11.95 -30.95 -8.27
N LYS A 228 13.10 -31.59 -8.04
CA LYS A 228 13.31 -32.42 -6.84
C LYS A 228 13.23 -31.60 -5.56
N GLU A 229 13.74 -30.37 -5.55
CA GLU A 229 13.62 -29.47 -4.41
C GLU A 229 12.17 -29.03 -4.17
N LEU A 230 11.43 -28.67 -5.23
CA LEU A 230 10.01 -28.35 -5.16
C LEU A 230 9.18 -29.53 -4.63
N ALA A 231 9.57 -30.76 -4.97
CA ALA A 231 8.96 -31.96 -4.40
C ALA A 231 9.31 -32.13 -2.92
N ARG A 232 10.57 -31.88 -2.55
CA ARG A 232 11.06 -31.96 -1.17
C ARG A 232 10.33 -30.99 -0.23
N ILE A 233 10.03 -29.77 -0.70
CA ILE A 233 9.27 -28.78 0.07
C ILE A 233 7.75 -28.97 -0.03
N GLY A 234 7.28 -30.03 -0.72
CA GLY A 234 5.86 -30.37 -0.79
C GLY A 234 5.02 -29.50 -1.74
N PHE A 235 5.65 -28.76 -2.66
CA PHE A 235 4.93 -27.94 -3.63
C PHE A 235 4.41 -28.78 -4.81
N ILE A 236 5.17 -29.82 -5.16
CA ILE A 236 4.76 -30.81 -6.15
C ILE A 236 4.87 -32.23 -5.57
N GLU A 237 4.00 -33.10 -6.05
CA GLU A 237 3.86 -34.48 -5.63
C GLU A 237 4.02 -35.40 -6.85
N GLU A 238 4.23 -36.70 -6.61
CA GLU A 238 4.27 -37.72 -7.67
C GLU A 238 5.29 -37.40 -8.79
N LEU A 239 6.40 -36.76 -8.44
CA LEU A 239 7.43 -36.35 -9.41
C LEU A 239 8.07 -37.57 -10.07
N SER A 240 7.91 -37.67 -11.38
CA SER A 240 8.55 -38.66 -12.25
C SER A 240 9.33 -37.96 -13.36
N ILE A 241 10.61 -38.30 -13.50
CA ILE A 241 11.51 -37.73 -14.51
C ILE A 241 12.13 -38.88 -15.30
N VAL A 242 11.83 -38.93 -16.60
CA VAL A 242 12.53 -39.78 -17.56
C VAL A 242 13.43 -38.86 -18.40
N ARG A 243 14.72 -38.87 -18.07
CA ARG A 243 15.70 -37.91 -18.60
C ARG A 243 15.72 -37.94 -20.13
N GLY A 244 15.56 -36.76 -20.74
CA GLY A 244 15.52 -36.60 -22.20
C GLY A 244 14.16 -36.90 -22.84
N GLU A 245 13.21 -37.50 -22.12
CA GLU A 245 11.91 -37.92 -22.65
C GLU A 245 10.75 -37.13 -22.05
N SER A 246 10.46 -37.33 -20.75
CA SER A 246 9.25 -36.80 -20.11
C SER A 246 9.45 -36.41 -18.65
N VAL A 247 8.61 -35.49 -18.20
CA VAL A 247 8.45 -35.10 -16.79
C VAL A 247 6.96 -35.13 -16.46
N ALA A 248 6.62 -35.69 -15.31
CA ALA A 248 5.27 -35.66 -14.75
C ALA A 248 5.31 -35.33 -13.27
N PHE A 249 4.33 -34.57 -12.79
CA PHE A 249 4.14 -34.27 -11.37
C PHE A 249 2.73 -33.72 -11.15
N ARG A 250 2.32 -33.61 -9.89
CA ARG A 250 1.07 -32.96 -9.47
C ARG A 250 1.38 -31.77 -8.58
N PHE A 251 0.83 -30.59 -8.87
CA PHE A 251 0.86 -29.48 -7.92
C PHE A 251 0.01 -29.82 -6.68
N ARG A 252 0.48 -29.47 -5.49
CA ARG A 252 -0.26 -29.67 -4.23
C ARG A 252 -1.68 -29.08 -4.31
N ASP A 253 -1.79 -27.86 -4.83
CA ASP A 253 -3.06 -27.15 -5.01
C ASP A 253 -2.97 -26.05 -6.10
N ALA A 254 -4.08 -25.34 -6.28
CA ALA A 254 -4.22 -24.30 -7.30
C ALA A 254 -3.38 -23.04 -7.01
N ASN A 255 -3.13 -22.72 -5.74
CA ASN A 255 -2.33 -21.55 -5.34
C ASN A 255 -0.85 -21.82 -5.61
N ILE A 256 -0.35 -22.98 -5.19
CA ILE A 256 1.02 -23.41 -5.50
C ILE A 256 1.24 -23.45 -7.01
N ARG A 257 0.27 -23.96 -7.78
CA ARG A 257 0.32 -23.91 -9.23
C ARG A 257 0.41 -22.49 -9.77
N ALA A 258 -0.35 -21.54 -9.22
CA ALA A 258 -0.31 -20.14 -9.64
C ALA A 258 1.07 -19.53 -9.37
N TRP A 259 1.63 -19.74 -8.17
CA TRP A 259 2.93 -19.20 -7.77
C TRP A 259 4.09 -19.82 -8.56
N LEU A 260 4.05 -21.13 -8.85
CA LEU A 260 5.05 -21.79 -9.70
C LEU A 260 4.88 -21.49 -11.20
N ARG A 261 3.98 -20.59 -11.55
CA ARG A 261 3.79 -20.06 -12.92
C ARG A 261 4.05 -18.57 -13.00
N ASP A 262 4.52 -17.94 -11.93
CA ASP A 262 4.85 -16.53 -11.89
C ASP A 262 6.23 -16.34 -11.30
N VAL A 263 7.06 -15.55 -11.98
CA VAL A 263 8.47 -15.37 -11.62
C VAL A 263 8.57 -14.55 -10.33
N GLY A 264 7.66 -13.60 -10.11
CA GLY A 264 7.70 -12.65 -8.99
C GLY A 264 7.10 -13.16 -7.68
N SER A 265 6.09 -14.04 -7.77
CA SER A 265 5.30 -14.52 -6.62
C SER A 265 6.13 -14.93 -5.39
N VAL A 266 7.27 -15.60 -5.58
CA VAL A 266 8.10 -16.04 -4.44
C VAL A 266 8.64 -14.89 -3.58
N LEU A 267 9.02 -13.76 -4.20
CA LEU A 267 9.54 -12.60 -3.48
C LEU A 267 8.40 -11.82 -2.81
N GLU A 268 7.24 -11.72 -3.47
CA GLU A 268 6.04 -11.08 -2.93
C GLU A 268 5.55 -11.81 -1.67
N LEU A 269 5.43 -13.14 -1.73
CA LEU A 269 4.98 -13.96 -0.61
C LEU A 269 5.96 -13.94 0.56
N TYR A 270 7.27 -14.00 0.28
CA TYR A 270 8.30 -13.88 1.31
C TYR A 270 8.25 -12.50 1.99
N THR A 271 8.07 -11.43 1.22
CA THR A 271 7.94 -10.07 1.74
C THR A 271 6.67 -9.89 2.56
N TYR A 272 5.54 -10.44 2.10
CA TYR A 272 4.29 -10.49 2.85
C TYR A 272 4.50 -11.17 4.21
N LYS A 273 5.12 -12.36 4.22
CA LYS A 273 5.44 -13.08 5.46
C LYS A 273 6.33 -12.26 6.38
N ALA A 274 7.38 -11.63 5.86
CA ALA A 274 8.27 -10.81 6.67
C ALA A 274 7.54 -9.62 7.33
N CYS A 275 6.53 -9.04 6.67
CA CYS A 275 5.65 -8.07 7.31
C CYS A 275 4.84 -8.68 8.47
N ILE A 276 4.29 -9.89 8.30
CA ILE A 276 3.57 -10.59 9.38
C ILE A 276 4.52 -10.89 10.56
N ASP A 277 5.68 -11.47 10.27
CA ASP A 277 6.67 -11.88 11.28
C ASP A 277 7.29 -10.70 12.02
N ALA A 278 7.33 -9.51 11.41
CA ALA A 278 7.76 -8.30 12.08
C ALA A 278 6.88 -7.95 13.29
N GLY A 279 5.61 -8.37 13.31
CA GLY A 279 4.71 -8.21 14.45
C GLY A 279 4.38 -6.76 14.82
N ILE A 280 4.72 -5.79 13.96
CA ILE A 280 4.48 -4.35 14.18
C ILE A 280 3.35 -3.78 13.33
N PHE A 281 2.86 -4.53 12.35
CA PHE A 281 1.80 -4.10 11.44
C PHE A 281 0.46 -4.68 11.90
N HIS A 282 -0.56 -3.84 11.96
CA HIS A 282 -1.92 -4.27 12.33
C HIS A 282 -2.73 -4.74 11.12
N ASP A 283 -2.26 -4.46 9.90
CA ASP A 283 -2.85 -4.93 8.65
C ASP A 283 -1.77 -5.10 7.57
N VAL A 284 -1.86 -6.17 6.78
CA VAL A 284 -0.92 -6.50 5.70
C VAL A 284 -1.68 -7.15 4.55
N ILE A 285 -1.48 -6.64 3.34
CA ILE A 285 -2.10 -7.13 2.11
C ILE A 285 -1.03 -7.46 1.06
N SER A 286 -1.16 -8.62 0.44
CA SER A 286 -0.42 -9.00 -0.77
C SER A 286 -1.22 -8.63 -2.03
N SER A 287 -0.53 -8.22 -3.09
CA SER A 287 -1.10 -7.92 -4.41
C SER A 287 -2.29 -6.94 -4.32
N ALA A 288 -2.07 -5.79 -3.69
CA ALA A 288 -3.08 -4.76 -3.54
C ALA A 288 -3.36 -4.09 -4.89
N VAL A 289 -4.47 -4.48 -5.53
CA VAL A 289 -4.91 -3.89 -6.79
C VAL A 289 -5.82 -2.71 -6.48
N VAL A 290 -5.43 -1.51 -6.92
CA VAL A 290 -6.21 -0.29 -6.70
C VAL A 290 -6.75 0.26 -8.01
N ARG A 291 -8.04 0.58 -8.04
CA ARG A 291 -8.67 1.40 -9.09
C ARG A 291 -8.86 2.82 -8.57
N TRP A 292 -8.52 3.81 -9.39
CA TRP A 292 -8.63 5.22 -8.99
C TRP A 292 -9.49 6.08 -9.91
N ASP A 293 -9.97 5.56 -11.04
CA ASP A 293 -10.85 6.29 -11.93
C ASP A 293 -12.30 5.78 -11.86
N ASP A 294 -13.22 6.66 -12.22
CA ASP A 294 -14.66 6.38 -12.27
C ASP A 294 -15.07 5.77 -13.63
N THR A 295 -14.12 5.61 -14.55
CA THR A 295 -14.33 4.99 -15.85
C THR A 295 -14.45 3.48 -15.71
N VAL A 296 -15.69 3.00 -15.52
CA VAL A 296 -16.03 1.57 -15.60
C VAL A 296 -15.92 1.10 -17.06
N GLY A 297 -14.94 0.26 -17.37
CA GLY A 297 -14.77 -0.34 -18.71
C GLY A 297 -13.32 -0.35 -19.19
N HIS A 298 -13.11 -0.45 -20.51
CA HIS A 298 -11.79 -0.60 -21.17
C HIS A 298 -10.82 0.60 -21.03
N GLY A 299 -11.14 1.58 -20.18
CA GLY A 299 -10.28 2.72 -19.84
C GLY A 299 -9.88 2.80 -18.36
N SER A 300 -10.31 1.84 -17.53
CA SER A 300 -10.02 1.90 -16.08
C SER A 300 -8.54 1.73 -15.81
N VAL A 301 -7.89 2.72 -15.20
CA VAL A 301 -6.49 2.59 -14.80
C VAL A 301 -6.41 1.95 -13.41
N SER A 302 -5.80 0.77 -13.37
CA SER A 302 -5.52 0.01 -12.15
C SER A 302 -4.03 -0.20 -11.99
N ASN A 303 -3.52 -0.01 -10.77
CA ASN A 303 -2.17 -0.44 -10.42
C ASN A 303 -2.20 -1.57 -9.41
N GLU A 304 -1.19 -2.43 -9.47
CA GLU A 304 -0.96 -3.52 -8.53
C GLU A 304 0.28 -3.17 -7.70
N LEU A 305 0.12 -3.16 -6.37
CA LEU A 305 1.20 -3.05 -5.42
C LEU A 305 1.49 -4.43 -4.83
N ASP A 306 2.76 -4.82 -4.86
CA ASP A 306 3.19 -6.18 -4.52
C ASP A 306 2.84 -6.52 -3.06
N VAL A 307 3.22 -5.67 -2.10
CA VAL A 307 2.81 -5.79 -0.68
C VAL A 307 2.54 -4.40 -0.10
N MET A 308 1.49 -4.28 0.70
CA MET A 308 1.22 -3.08 1.49
C MET A 308 0.94 -3.46 2.94
N ALA A 309 1.52 -2.72 3.89
CA ALA A 309 1.33 -2.95 5.32
C ALA A 309 0.97 -1.64 6.02
N ALA A 310 0.28 -1.71 7.16
CA ALA A 310 -0.12 -0.55 7.93
C ALA A 310 0.29 -0.68 9.40
N ARG A 311 0.78 0.42 9.98
CA ARG A 311 1.08 0.55 11.41
C ARG A 311 0.52 1.87 11.94
N GLY A 312 -0.52 1.80 12.77
CA GLY A 312 -1.28 2.97 13.19
C GLY A 312 -1.80 3.75 11.99
N VAL A 313 -1.37 5.00 11.87
CA VAL A 313 -1.75 5.90 10.75
C VAL A 313 -0.67 5.99 9.65
N VAL A 314 0.32 5.09 9.66
CA VAL A 314 1.43 5.07 8.70
C VAL A 314 1.35 3.84 7.81
N PRO A 315 1.10 3.99 6.49
CA PRO A 315 1.19 2.91 5.53
C PRO A 315 2.63 2.73 5.03
N LEU A 316 2.98 1.48 4.72
CA LEU A 316 4.21 1.05 4.06
C LEU A 316 3.87 0.40 2.72
N PHE A 317 4.37 1.00 1.64
CA PHE A 317 4.24 0.50 0.27
C PHE A 317 5.50 -0.28 -0.11
N ILE A 318 5.35 -1.52 -0.55
CA ILE A 318 6.49 -2.37 -0.90
C ILE A 318 6.35 -2.86 -2.33
N SER A 319 7.40 -2.63 -3.14
CA SER A 319 7.52 -3.27 -4.44
C SER A 319 8.63 -4.32 -4.44
N CYS A 320 8.35 -5.47 -5.03
CA CYS A 320 9.23 -6.61 -5.17
C CYS A 320 9.76 -6.68 -6.61
N LYS A 321 11.08 -6.85 -6.78
CA LYS A 321 11.72 -7.03 -8.09
C LYS A 321 12.66 -8.22 -8.07
N ALA A 322 12.29 -9.28 -8.78
CA ALA A 322 13.16 -10.44 -8.99
C ALA A 322 14.40 -10.14 -9.88
N THR A 323 14.48 -8.91 -10.41
CA THR A 323 15.54 -8.39 -11.28
C THR A 323 16.11 -7.09 -10.72
N ASP A 324 17.09 -6.52 -11.43
CA ASP A 324 17.61 -5.17 -11.15
C ASP A 324 16.50 -4.13 -10.97
N ILE A 325 16.72 -3.21 -10.04
CA ILE A 325 15.83 -2.07 -9.79
C ILE A 325 15.96 -1.08 -10.95
N LYS A 326 14.83 -0.80 -11.59
CA LYS A 326 14.72 0.20 -12.65
C LYS A 326 14.16 1.52 -12.11
N THR A 327 14.56 2.63 -12.74
CA THR A 327 14.09 3.97 -12.37
C THR A 327 12.58 4.11 -12.47
N GLU A 328 11.96 3.47 -13.47
CA GLU A 328 10.52 3.47 -13.67
C GLU A 328 9.79 2.89 -12.45
N SER A 329 10.28 1.77 -11.90
CA SER A 329 9.70 1.13 -10.72
C SER A 329 9.80 2.00 -9.47
N LEU A 330 10.90 2.74 -9.31
CA LEU A 330 11.04 3.69 -8.20
C LEU A 330 10.08 4.86 -8.33
N ASN A 331 9.92 5.42 -9.53
CA ASN A 331 9.01 6.53 -9.78
C ASN A 331 7.54 6.11 -9.58
N GLU A 332 7.16 4.93 -10.09
CA GLU A 332 5.82 4.37 -9.90
C GLU A 332 5.49 4.18 -8.42
N LEU A 333 6.40 3.57 -7.67
CA LEU A 333 6.24 3.36 -6.23
C LEU A 333 6.10 4.68 -5.47
N ALA A 334 6.90 5.69 -5.79
CA ALA A 334 6.80 7.01 -5.18
C ALA A 334 5.44 7.68 -5.46
N ILE A 335 4.96 7.62 -6.72
CA ILE A 335 3.65 8.18 -7.11
C ILE A 335 2.53 7.50 -6.34
N LEU A 336 2.55 6.17 -6.23
CA LEU A 336 1.54 5.40 -5.51
C LEU A 336 1.56 5.71 -4.01
N ARG A 337 2.74 5.71 -3.39
CA ARG A 337 2.93 6.07 -1.98
C ARG A 337 2.37 7.46 -1.69
N ASP A 338 2.78 8.46 -2.48
CA ASP A 338 2.43 9.86 -2.22
C ASP A 338 0.94 10.11 -2.41
N ARG A 339 0.34 9.45 -3.42
CA ARG A 339 -1.08 9.59 -3.73
C ARG A 339 -1.98 8.92 -2.69
N PHE A 340 -1.67 7.70 -2.27
CA PHE A 340 -2.55 6.91 -1.41
C PHE A 340 -2.21 6.98 0.08
N GLY A 341 -0.95 7.22 0.42
CA GLY A 341 -0.49 7.29 1.81
C GLY A 341 -0.11 8.69 2.30
N GLY A 342 0.04 9.66 1.40
CA GLY A 342 0.47 11.02 1.74
C GLY A 342 1.92 11.10 2.24
N LYS A 343 2.34 12.28 2.70
CA LYS A 343 3.75 12.56 3.11
C LYS A 343 4.26 11.71 4.29
N GLY A 344 3.37 11.11 5.07
CA GLY A 344 3.75 10.25 6.20
C GLY A 344 4.04 8.81 5.79
N ALA A 345 3.63 8.41 4.58
CA ALA A 345 3.78 7.05 4.10
C ALA A 345 5.24 6.69 3.85
N LYS A 346 5.53 5.40 4.00
CA LYS A 346 6.86 4.82 3.78
C LYS A 346 6.83 3.97 2.52
N ALA A 347 7.99 3.86 1.88
CA ALA A 347 8.17 2.97 0.74
C ALA A 347 9.44 2.15 0.88
N ALA A 348 9.37 0.89 0.46
CA ALA A 348 10.50 0.00 0.31
C ALA A 348 10.48 -0.69 -1.06
N ILE A 349 11.64 -0.89 -1.64
CA ILE A 349 11.82 -1.77 -2.79
C ILE A 349 12.71 -2.93 -2.39
N VAL A 350 12.19 -4.14 -2.58
CA VAL A 350 12.87 -5.40 -2.25
C VAL A 350 13.32 -6.04 -3.56
N THR A 351 14.59 -6.40 -3.66
CA THR A 351 15.14 -7.03 -4.87
C THR A 351 16.05 -8.21 -4.57
N THR A 352 16.05 -9.18 -5.47
CA THR A 352 16.91 -10.36 -5.40
C THR A 352 18.20 -10.20 -6.22
N GLU A 353 18.50 -8.99 -6.69
CA GLU A 353 19.77 -8.62 -7.30
C GLU A 353 20.55 -7.64 -6.40
N PRO A 354 21.89 -7.62 -6.46
CA PRO A 354 22.67 -6.56 -5.81
C PRO A 354 22.30 -5.19 -6.38
N CYS A 355 21.98 -4.23 -5.51
CA CYS A 355 21.55 -2.92 -5.96
C CYS A 355 22.75 -2.00 -6.22
N ASN A 356 22.87 -1.52 -7.47
CA ASN A 356 23.94 -0.62 -7.87
C ASN A 356 23.80 0.79 -7.25
N ALA A 357 24.92 1.52 -7.17
CA ALA A 357 24.97 2.82 -6.51
C ALA A 357 24.02 3.87 -7.12
N ALA A 358 23.80 3.84 -8.44
CA ALA A 358 22.92 4.77 -9.13
C ALA A 358 21.45 4.55 -8.71
N ALA A 359 21.00 3.29 -8.69
CA ALA A 359 19.67 2.92 -8.24
C ALA A 359 19.47 3.23 -6.75
N ARG A 360 20.46 2.94 -5.89
CA ARG A 360 20.42 3.32 -4.46
C ARG A 360 20.31 4.83 -4.26
N HIS A 361 21.12 5.60 -5.00
CA HIS A 361 21.06 7.06 -4.94
C HIS A 361 19.70 7.59 -5.41
N ARG A 362 19.15 7.03 -6.49
CA ARG A 362 17.81 7.41 -6.98
C ARG A 362 16.71 7.06 -5.97
N ALA A 363 16.77 5.89 -5.35
CA ALA A 363 15.82 5.49 -4.32
C ALA A 363 15.88 6.43 -3.11
N ALA A 364 17.09 6.80 -2.65
CA ALA A 364 17.27 7.78 -1.58
C ALA A 364 16.69 9.15 -1.91
N GLN A 365 16.83 9.63 -3.15
CA GLN A 365 16.21 10.89 -3.60
C GLN A 365 14.68 10.88 -3.54
N LEU A 366 14.07 9.70 -3.63
CA LEU A 366 12.62 9.50 -3.59
C LEU A 366 12.12 9.08 -2.21
N ASP A 367 12.99 9.01 -1.19
CA ASP A 367 12.69 8.46 0.14
C ASP A 367 12.14 7.03 0.09
N ILE A 368 12.79 6.18 -0.72
CA ILE A 368 12.49 4.75 -0.85
C ILE A 368 13.64 3.95 -0.24
N ALA A 369 13.32 3.12 0.75
CA ALA A 369 14.30 2.19 1.31
C ALA A 369 14.59 1.06 0.30
N VAL A 370 15.86 0.73 0.13
CA VAL A 370 16.29 -0.42 -0.68
C VAL A 370 16.63 -1.57 0.25
N ILE A 371 16.11 -2.75 -0.06
CA ILE A 371 16.49 -4.03 0.55
C ILE A 371 16.90 -4.96 -0.60
N ASP A 372 18.18 -5.30 -0.67
CA ASP A 372 18.71 -6.05 -1.83
C ASP A 372 19.19 -7.46 -1.47
N LEU A 373 19.82 -8.14 -2.44
CA LEU A 373 20.23 -9.54 -2.29
C LEU A 373 21.13 -9.79 -1.07
N GLU A 374 21.98 -8.84 -0.68
CA GLU A 374 22.88 -9.01 0.47
C GLU A 374 22.05 -9.08 1.76
N GLU A 375 21.15 -8.12 1.96
CA GLU A 375 20.26 -8.05 3.12
C GLU A 375 19.27 -9.23 3.18
N LEU A 376 18.82 -9.73 2.02
CA LEU A 376 17.95 -10.91 1.95
C LEU A 376 18.67 -12.21 2.31
N ARG A 377 19.97 -12.34 2.00
CA ARG A 377 20.76 -13.54 2.34
C ARG A 377 21.09 -13.62 3.82
N ASP A 378 21.24 -12.48 4.47
CA ASP A 378 21.54 -12.38 5.90
C ASP A 378 20.27 -12.41 6.77
N ASP A 379 19.11 -12.74 6.19
CA ASP A 379 17.79 -12.80 6.84
C ASP A 379 17.41 -11.49 7.56
N GLN A 380 17.82 -10.35 7.00
CA GLN A 380 17.63 -9.05 7.63
C GLN A 380 16.28 -8.40 7.28
N LEU A 381 15.46 -9.00 6.42
CA LEU A 381 14.25 -8.37 5.89
C LEU A 381 13.33 -7.86 7.00
N VAL A 382 13.03 -8.70 8.01
CA VAL A 382 12.20 -8.32 9.16
C VAL A 382 12.79 -7.14 9.95
N GLN A 383 14.10 -7.19 10.23
CA GLN A 383 14.80 -6.12 10.93
C GLN A 383 14.74 -4.82 10.13
N ARG A 384 14.94 -4.87 8.82
CA ARG A 384 14.92 -3.72 7.93
C ARG A 384 13.54 -3.09 7.85
N LEU A 385 12.48 -3.89 7.71
CA LEU A 385 11.09 -3.40 7.78
C LEU A 385 10.82 -2.69 9.11
N THR A 386 11.31 -3.25 10.23
CA THR A 386 11.18 -2.63 11.55
C THR A 386 11.91 -1.29 11.65
N VAL A 387 13.13 -1.21 11.11
CA VAL A 387 13.92 0.03 11.08
C VAL A 387 13.26 1.09 10.21
N ILE A 388 12.76 0.74 9.02
CA ILE A 388 12.05 1.65 8.11
C ILE A 388 10.85 2.28 8.82
N MET A 389 10.11 1.50 9.61
CA MET A 389 8.94 1.98 10.36
C MET A 389 9.30 2.75 11.64
N LYS A 390 10.50 2.58 12.20
CA LYS A 390 11.00 3.36 13.35
C LYS A 390 11.70 4.65 12.92
N ALA A 391 12.27 4.69 11.72
CA ALA A 391 12.93 5.86 11.18
C ALA A 391 11.90 6.96 10.91
N GLN A 392 11.75 7.87 11.87
CA GLN A 392 11.01 9.12 11.69
C GLN A 392 11.95 10.21 11.18
N ALA A 393 11.52 10.85 10.08
CA ALA A 393 12.06 12.10 9.56
C ALA A 393 11.94 13.25 10.59
#